data_AF-A0A7C5TL01-F1
#
_entry.id   AF-A0A7C5TL01-F1
#
_cell.length_a   1.000
_cell.length_b   1.000
_cell.length_c   1.000
_cell.angle_alpha   90.00
_cell.angle_beta   90.00
_cell.angle_gamma   90.00
#
_symmetry.space_group_name_H-M   'P 1'
#
loop_
_entity.id
_entity.type
_entity.pdbx_description
1 polymer ?
#
loop_
_entity_poly.entity_id
_entity_poly.type
_entity_poly.pdbx_seq_one_letter_code
_entity_poly.pdbx_strand_id
1 'polypeptide(L)'
;MDDLTREARPASVLEPPVPERPGMPLRWGRLYGAALPLALARAAARHGRLLVVVAPEAAAAERLGRAVRALAPPELPVLDFPDWETLPYDPFPPHPDSVSRRLETLSRLPRVRAGVLVVPAATLLQRLAPPEYVEARTLSLAVGERLDVGAFRARLEAAGYRAVPEVGEHGEYAVRGAVLDLFPAGAAHPYRLDLFDDEIESIRTFDPETQRSVERVEAVRLLPAREFPLDEEAIAAFRRRFRERFEG
;
A
#
# COMPACT_ATOMS: atom_id res chain seq x y z
N MET A 1 9.06 12.68 36.66
CA MET A 1 9.60 13.70 35.74
C MET A 1 11.11 13.69 35.93
N ASP A 2 11.75 12.60 35.50
CA ASP A 2 13.18 12.36 35.69
C ASP A 2 13.69 11.51 34.52
N ASP A 3 14.91 11.82 34.08
CA ASP A 3 15.73 11.12 33.07
C ASP A 3 15.57 11.53 31.58
N LEU A 4 15.54 12.84 31.30
CA LEU A 4 15.77 13.38 29.94
C LEU A 4 17.26 13.62 29.62
N THR A 5 18.16 13.31 30.55
CA THR A 5 19.61 13.60 30.49
C THR A 5 20.52 12.36 30.43
N ARG A 6 20.02 11.19 30.03
CA ARG A 6 20.92 10.13 29.53
C ARG A 6 21.56 10.61 28.22
N GLU A 7 22.82 11.01 28.31
CA GLU A 7 23.67 11.38 27.17
C GLU A 7 23.50 10.36 26.04
N ALA A 8 23.22 10.87 24.83
CA ALA A 8 23.14 10.03 23.64
C ALA A 8 24.52 9.41 23.41
N ARG A 9 24.64 8.10 23.67
CA ARG A 9 25.85 7.35 23.34
C ARG A 9 26.08 7.45 21.83
N PRO A 10 27.32 7.60 21.35
CA PRO A 10 27.60 7.49 19.92
C PRO A 10 27.15 6.09 19.47
N ALA A 11 26.08 6.02 18.69
CA ALA A 11 25.64 4.77 18.12
C ALA A 11 26.65 4.40 17.04
N SER A 12 27.21 3.19 17.10
CA SER A 12 27.92 2.65 15.95
C SER A 12 26.93 2.59 14.79
N VAL A 13 27.21 3.31 13.70
CA VAL A 13 26.34 3.31 12.51
C VAL A 13 26.31 1.91 11.87
N LEU A 14 27.40 1.16 12.01
CA LEU A 14 27.54 -0.21 11.49
C LEU A 14 26.91 -1.24 12.41
N GLU A 15 26.94 -0.99 13.72
CA GLU A 15 26.38 -1.85 14.76
C GLU A 15 25.47 -1.07 15.72
N PRO A 16 24.35 -0.53 15.20
CA PRO A 16 23.47 0.31 16.00
C PRO A 16 22.80 -0.52 17.10
N PRO A 17 22.70 0.00 18.34
CA PRO A 17 22.05 -0.71 19.42
C PRO A 17 20.54 -0.79 19.18
N VAL A 18 19.98 -1.98 19.37
CA VAL A 18 18.53 -2.26 19.28
C VAL A 18 17.96 -2.54 20.67
N PRO A 19 16.69 -2.22 20.94
CA PRO A 19 16.11 -2.43 22.26
C PRO A 19 16.07 -3.92 22.62
N GLU A 20 16.59 -4.28 23.79
CA GLU A 20 16.61 -5.66 24.28
C GLU A 20 15.27 -6.08 24.90
N ARG A 21 14.47 -5.10 25.36
CA ARG A 21 13.18 -5.33 26.02
C ARG A 21 12.15 -4.25 25.67
N PRO A 22 10.84 -4.58 25.72
CA PRO A 22 9.78 -3.59 25.52
C PRO A 22 9.91 -2.39 26.46
N GLY A 23 9.64 -1.19 25.94
CA GLY A 23 9.67 0.05 26.72
C GLY A 23 11.08 0.58 27.05
N MET A 24 12.15 0.00 26.51
CA MET A 24 13.51 0.52 26.68
C MET A 24 13.81 1.64 25.65
N PRO A 25 13.87 2.93 26.06
CA PRO A 25 14.25 3.99 25.14
C PRO A 25 15.75 3.91 24.84
N LEU A 26 16.10 4.07 23.57
CA LEU A 26 17.47 4.25 23.10
C LEU A 26 17.56 5.58 22.36
N ARG A 27 18.67 6.30 22.56
CA ARG A 27 18.97 7.55 21.85
C ARG A 27 20.24 7.36 21.05
N TRP A 28 20.12 7.44 19.72
CA TRP A 28 21.27 7.46 18.84
C TRP A 28 21.67 8.91 18.57
N GLY A 29 22.89 9.29 18.95
CA GLY A 29 23.46 10.61 18.69
C GLY A 29 24.46 10.61 17.53
N ARG A 30 24.83 11.81 17.06
CA ARG A 30 25.91 12.03 16.07
C ARG A 30 25.69 11.32 14.72
N LEU A 31 24.43 11.22 14.28
CA LEU A 31 24.05 10.70 12.97
C LEU A 31 23.93 11.85 11.97
N TYR A 32 24.96 12.06 11.16
CA TYR A 32 25.00 13.13 10.14
C TYR A 32 24.82 12.54 8.73
N GLY A 33 24.19 13.30 7.84
CA GLY A 33 23.98 12.90 6.44
C GLY A 33 23.30 11.52 6.32
N ALA A 34 23.95 10.59 5.62
CA ALA A 34 23.44 9.23 5.40
C ALA A 34 23.62 8.27 6.58
N ALA A 35 24.13 8.73 7.73
CA ALA A 35 24.34 7.86 8.90
C ALA A 35 23.04 7.31 9.48
N LEU A 36 21.96 8.11 9.52
CA LEU A 36 20.66 7.66 10.02
C LEU A 36 20.05 6.55 9.15
N PRO A 37 19.88 6.70 7.82
CA PRO A 37 19.32 5.64 7.00
C PRO A 37 20.20 4.38 6.99
N LEU A 38 21.53 4.50 7.04
CA LEU A 38 22.44 3.35 7.19
C LEU A 38 22.23 2.64 8.53
N ALA A 39 22.16 3.39 9.64
CA ALA A 39 21.92 2.83 10.96
C ALA A 39 20.54 2.12 11.02
N LEU A 40 19.49 2.69 10.45
CA LEU A 40 18.17 2.05 10.39
C LEU A 40 18.21 0.73 9.61
N ALA A 41 18.85 0.72 8.44
CA ALA A 41 19.02 -0.49 7.64
C ALA A 41 19.80 -1.58 8.39
N ARG A 42 20.92 -1.23 9.03
CA ARG A 42 21.73 -2.16 9.83
C ARG A 42 21.01 -2.65 11.07
N ALA A 43 20.29 -1.78 11.76
CA ALA A 43 19.49 -2.14 12.93
C ALA A 43 18.40 -3.15 12.55
N ALA A 44 17.67 -2.90 11.46
CA ALA A 44 16.61 -3.80 11.01
C ALA A 44 17.14 -5.17 10.57
N ALA A 45 18.23 -5.19 9.79
CA ALA A 45 18.87 -6.44 9.37
C ALA A 45 19.36 -7.28 10.56
N ARG A 46 19.91 -6.64 11.61
CA ARG A 46 20.40 -7.33 12.81
C ARG A 46 19.28 -7.75 13.77
N HIS A 47 18.23 -6.94 13.90
CA HIS A 47 17.17 -7.18 14.87
C HIS A 47 16.27 -8.36 14.47
N GLY A 48 16.14 -8.63 13.16
CA GLY A 48 15.29 -9.70 12.66
C GLY A 48 13.80 -9.49 12.94
N ARG A 49 13.39 -8.23 13.17
CA ARG A 49 11.99 -7.80 13.36
C ARG A 49 11.68 -6.56 12.55
N LEU A 50 10.41 -6.25 12.39
CA LEU A 50 9.97 -5.03 11.73
C LEU A 50 10.30 -3.80 12.58
N LEU A 51 11.06 -2.86 12.02
CA LEU A 51 11.27 -1.53 12.59
C LEU A 51 10.26 -0.57 11.98
N VAL A 52 9.38 0.00 12.80
CA VAL A 52 8.49 1.09 12.40
C VAL A 52 9.21 2.40 12.63
N VAL A 53 9.56 3.07 11.53
CA VAL A 53 10.28 4.35 11.51
C VAL A 53 9.27 5.45 11.31
N VAL A 54 9.04 6.23 12.36
CA VAL A 54 8.10 7.35 12.34
C VAL A 54 8.85 8.63 11.98
N ALA A 55 8.60 9.15 10.78
CA ALA A 55 9.15 10.41 10.32
C ALA A 55 8.25 11.59 10.72
N PRO A 56 8.78 12.80 10.92
CA PRO A 56 7.98 13.94 11.37
C PRO A 56 6.92 14.39 10.36
N GLU A 57 7.18 14.22 9.06
CA GLU A 57 6.33 14.68 7.96
C GLU A 57 6.46 13.74 6.74
N ALA A 58 5.54 13.85 5.78
CA ALA A 58 5.51 13.03 4.57
C ALA A 58 6.80 13.15 3.74
N ALA A 59 7.28 14.37 3.49
CA ALA A 59 8.49 14.59 2.72
C ALA A 59 9.74 13.99 3.40
N ALA A 60 9.80 14.01 4.73
CA ALA A 60 10.87 13.38 5.49
C ALA A 60 10.78 11.84 5.43
N ALA A 61 9.57 11.28 5.48
CA ALA A 61 9.33 9.85 5.30
C ALA A 61 9.83 9.37 3.94
N GLU A 62 9.45 10.05 2.85
CA GLU A 62 9.86 9.66 1.50
C GLU A 62 11.38 9.73 1.30
N ARG A 63 12.02 10.82 1.74
CA ARG A 63 13.49 10.96 1.67
C ARG A 63 14.18 9.86 2.46
N LEU A 64 13.68 9.55 3.66
CA LEU A 64 14.26 8.54 4.52
C LEU A 64 14.05 7.13 3.96
N GLY A 65 12.84 6.79 3.50
CA GLY A 65 12.52 5.51 2.87
C GLY A 65 13.39 5.23 1.65
N ARG A 66 13.55 6.21 0.76
CA ARG A 66 14.46 6.11 -0.39
C ARG A 66 15.91 5.86 0.04
N ALA A 67 16.40 6.61 1.03
CA ALA A 67 17.78 6.47 1.51
C ALA A 67 18.02 5.13 2.23
N VAL A 68 17.07 4.67 3.05
CA VAL A 68 17.13 3.36 3.71
C VAL A 68 17.14 2.25 2.65
N ARG A 69 16.24 2.30 1.66
CA ARG A 69 16.17 1.32 0.57
C ARG A 69 17.46 1.24 -0.24
N ALA A 70 18.11 2.37 -0.50
CA ALA A 70 19.38 2.42 -1.23
C ALA A 70 20.57 1.83 -0.44
N LEU A 71 20.48 1.77 0.90
CA LEU A 71 21.56 1.33 1.80
C LEU A 71 21.27 -0.03 2.46
N ALA A 72 20.05 -0.54 2.33
CA ALA A 72 19.61 -1.81 2.87
C ALA A 72 20.20 -3.00 2.08
N PRO A 73 20.47 -4.13 2.74
CA PRO A 73 20.68 -5.39 2.03
C PRO A 73 19.49 -5.70 1.11
N PRO A 74 19.69 -6.29 -0.08
CA PRO A 74 18.62 -6.56 -1.03
C PRO A 74 17.45 -7.38 -0.46
N GLU A 75 17.72 -8.23 0.52
CA GLU A 75 16.76 -9.15 1.13
C GLU A 75 15.93 -8.47 2.22
N LEU A 76 16.32 -7.27 2.68
CA LEU A 76 15.64 -6.55 3.75
C LEU A 76 14.45 -5.77 3.16
N PRO A 77 13.19 -6.12 3.51
CA PRO A 77 12.04 -5.39 3.01
C PRO A 77 12.03 -3.96 3.55
N VAL A 78 11.89 -2.98 2.65
CA VAL A 78 11.67 -1.57 3.01
C VAL A 78 10.33 -1.13 2.43
N LEU A 79 9.34 -1.00 3.31
CA LEU A 79 7.98 -0.59 3.00
C LEU A 79 7.77 0.89 3.33
N ASP A 80 7.01 1.58 2.49
CA ASP A 80 6.55 2.94 2.72
C ASP A 80 5.04 2.92 2.97
N PHE A 81 4.57 3.60 4.02
CA PHE A 81 3.15 3.84 4.24
C PHE A 81 2.86 5.34 4.10
N PRO A 82 2.50 5.80 2.88
CA PRO A 82 2.40 7.21 2.61
C PRO A 82 1.11 7.80 3.20
N ASP A 83 1.15 9.12 3.35
CA ASP A 83 -0.01 9.91 3.70
C ASP A 83 -1.04 9.92 2.55
N TRP A 84 -2.26 10.34 2.83
CA TRP A 84 -3.24 10.62 1.78
C TRP A 84 -2.89 11.84 0.93
N GLU A 85 -2.01 12.72 1.45
CA GLU A 85 -1.65 14.00 0.83
C GLU A 85 -2.84 14.97 0.78
N THR A 86 -3.80 14.78 1.68
CA THR A 86 -4.99 15.63 1.87
C THR A 86 -5.06 16.12 3.30
N LEU A 87 -5.65 17.29 3.52
CA LEU A 87 -5.86 17.77 4.89
C LEU A 87 -6.98 16.97 5.61
N PRO A 88 -7.00 16.96 6.95
CA PRO A 88 -8.16 16.45 7.67
C PRO A 88 -9.44 17.20 7.27
N TYR A 89 -10.46 16.46 6.83
CA TYR A 89 -11.73 16.99 6.32
C TYR A 89 -11.63 17.82 5.03
N ASP A 90 -10.60 17.57 4.22
CA ASP A 90 -10.47 18.13 2.88
C ASP A 90 -11.66 17.72 1.98
N PRO A 91 -12.25 18.63 1.19
CA PRO A 91 -13.29 18.28 0.22
C PRO A 91 -12.78 17.40 -0.93
N PHE A 92 -11.46 17.35 -1.17
CA PHE A 92 -10.89 16.53 -2.24
C PHE A 92 -10.52 15.13 -1.75
N PRO A 93 -10.85 14.08 -2.52
CA PRO A 93 -10.43 12.72 -2.17
C PRO A 93 -8.91 12.57 -2.37
N PRO A 94 -8.27 11.61 -1.66
CA PRO A 94 -6.87 11.28 -1.90
C PRO A 94 -6.65 10.82 -3.33
N HIS A 95 -5.45 11.09 -3.85
CA HIS A 95 -5.06 10.64 -5.19
C HIS A 95 -5.07 9.10 -5.27
N PRO A 96 -5.55 8.50 -6.39
CA PRO A 96 -5.59 7.05 -6.55
C PRO A 96 -4.24 6.36 -6.31
N ASP A 97 -3.13 6.97 -6.72
CA ASP A 97 -1.78 6.42 -6.47
C ASP A 97 -1.41 6.37 -4.99
N SER A 98 -1.84 7.35 -4.19
CA SER A 98 -1.60 7.34 -2.74
C SER A 98 -2.41 6.24 -2.07
N VAL A 99 -3.67 6.06 -2.46
CA VAL A 99 -4.51 4.95 -1.99
C VAL A 99 -3.93 3.60 -2.44
N SER A 100 -3.46 3.50 -3.68
CA SER A 100 -2.83 2.32 -4.27
C SER A 100 -1.60 1.88 -3.47
N ARG A 101 -0.64 2.80 -3.24
CA ARG A 101 0.57 2.55 -2.44
C ARG A 101 0.24 2.11 -1.01
N ARG A 102 -0.78 2.73 -0.40
CA ARG A 102 -1.23 2.39 0.95
C ARG A 102 -1.80 0.97 1.00
N LEU A 103 -2.70 0.63 0.09
CA LEU A 103 -3.30 -0.71 0.02
C LEU A 103 -2.26 -1.79 -0.28
N GLU A 104 -1.26 -1.49 -1.12
CA GLU A 104 -0.14 -2.40 -1.34
C GLU A 104 0.57 -2.73 -0.01
N THR A 105 0.97 -1.70 0.73
CA THR A 105 1.65 -1.85 2.02
C THR A 105 0.76 -2.57 3.04
N LEU A 106 -0.52 -2.21 3.16
CA LEU A 106 -1.46 -2.88 4.07
C LEU A 106 -1.70 -4.34 3.70
N SER A 107 -1.66 -4.70 2.42
CA SER A 107 -1.82 -6.10 1.99
C SER A 107 -0.58 -6.96 2.29
N ARG A 108 0.61 -6.35 2.34
CA ARG A 108 1.89 -7.03 2.57
C ARG A 108 2.24 -7.10 4.05
N LEU A 109 1.95 -6.03 4.79
CA LEU A 109 2.37 -5.82 6.18
C LEU A 109 2.06 -6.99 7.13
N PRO A 110 0.88 -7.65 7.09
CA PRO A 110 0.57 -8.79 7.97
C PRO A 110 1.56 -9.97 7.86
N ARG A 111 2.24 -10.10 6.72
CA ARG A 111 3.19 -11.19 6.43
C ARG A 111 4.64 -10.80 6.68
N VAL A 112 4.93 -9.51 6.93
CA VAL A 112 6.30 -9.03 7.15
C VAL A 112 6.72 -9.28 8.59
N ARG A 113 7.71 -10.17 8.74
CA ARG A 113 8.30 -10.50 10.05
C ARG A 113 9.48 -9.61 10.40
N ALA A 114 10.29 -9.24 9.40
CA ALA A 114 11.47 -8.41 9.53
C ALA A 114 11.55 -7.40 8.38
N GLY A 115 12.07 -6.20 8.65
CA GLY A 115 12.17 -5.13 7.66
C GLY A 115 12.10 -3.74 8.27
N VAL A 116 11.88 -2.74 7.42
CA VAL A 116 11.62 -1.35 7.80
C VAL A 116 10.28 -0.93 7.23
N LEU A 117 9.42 -0.35 8.06
CA LEU A 117 8.22 0.38 7.64
C LEU A 117 8.44 1.87 7.93
N VAL A 118 8.47 2.71 6.89
CA VAL A 118 8.57 4.17 7.07
C VAL A 118 7.17 4.77 6.99
N VAL A 119 6.80 5.56 8.00
CA VAL A 119 5.47 6.16 8.12
C VAL A 119 5.57 7.59 8.67
N PRO A 120 4.86 8.57 8.09
CA PRO A 120 4.75 9.90 8.69
C PRO A 120 3.98 9.89 10.00
N ALA A 121 4.32 10.79 10.93
CA ALA A 121 3.68 10.87 12.25
C ALA A 121 2.17 11.09 12.16
N ALA A 122 1.70 11.98 11.26
CA ALA A 122 0.27 12.22 11.04
C ALA A 122 -0.46 10.96 10.55
N THR A 123 0.12 10.27 9.58
CA THR A 123 -0.44 9.04 9.01
C THR A 123 -0.52 7.90 10.02
N LEU A 124 0.44 7.79 10.95
CA LEU A 124 0.43 6.78 12.01
C LEU A 124 -0.77 6.94 12.98
N LEU A 125 -1.27 8.17 13.16
CA LEU A 125 -2.41 8.46 14.03
C LEU A 125 -3.76 8.16 13.37
N GLN A 126 -3.77 7.97 12.04
CA GLN A 126 -4.97 7.72 11.28
C GLN A 126 -5.52 6.32 11.55
N ARG A 127 -6.84 6.21 11.75
CA ARG A 127 -7.51 4.90 11.81
C ARG A 127 -7.56 4.28 10.43
N LEU A 128 -7.27 2.98 10.36
CA LEU A 128 -7.20 2.22 9.11
C LEU A 128 -8.40 1.28 8.96
N ALA A 129 -8.61 0.83 7.73
CA ALA A 129 -9.49 -0.30 7.47
C ALA A 129 -9.00 -1.54 8.23
N PRO A 130 -9.92 -2.40 8.70
CA PRO A 130 -9.55 -3.67 9.32
C PRO A 130 -8.77 -4.56 8.32
N PRO A 131 -7.75 -5.32 8.74
CA PRO A 131 -6.97 -6.18 7.85
C PRO A 131 -7.83 -7.14 7.01
N GLU A 132 -8.91 -7.64 7.61
CA GLU A 132 -9.85 -8.58 6.99
C GLU A 132 -10.54 -7.95 5.77
N TYR A 133 -10.72 -6.63 5.73
CA TYR A 133 -11.29 -5.94 4.57
C TYR A 133 -10.35 -6.05 3.35
N VAL A 134 -9.05 -5.80 3.53
CA VAL A 134 -8.07 -5.85 2.44
C VAL A 134 -7.89 -7.28 1.93
N GLU A 135 -7.87 -8.26 2.84
CA GLU A 135 -7.75 -9.68 2.49
C GLU A 135 -9.00 -10.21 1.78
N ALA A 136 -10.19 -10.00 2.34
CA ALA A 136 -11.45 -10.52 1.78
C ALA A 136 -11.82 -9.90 0.42
N ARG A 137 -11.28 -8.71 0.09
CA ARG A 137 -11.52 -8.01 -1.17
C ARG A 137 -10.37 -8.13 -2.16
N THR A 138 -9.40 -9.00 -1.86
CA THR A 138 -8.40 -9.40 -2.84
C THR A 138 -9.04 -10.37 -3.84
N LEU A 139 -8.95 -10.08 -5.13
CA LEU A 139 -9.32 -11.00 -6.21
C LEU A 139 -8.04 -11.56 -6.84
N SER A 140 -8.09 -12.77 -7.39
CA SER A 140 -6.99 -13.35 -8.17
C SER A 140 -7.57 -13.90 -9.47
N LEU A 141 -6.84 -13.72 -10.56
CA LEU A 141 -7.17 -14.21 -11.89
C LEU A 141 -5.94 -14.87 -12.48
N ALA A 142 -6.11 -16.01 -13.13
CA ALA A 142 -5.05 -16.73 -13.83
C ALA A 142 -5.46 -17.11 -15.26
N VAL A 143 -4.48 -17.28 -16.13
CA VAL A 143 -4.68 -17.82 -17.48
C VAL A 143 -5.35 -19.21 -17.38
N GLY A 144 -6.34 -19.45 -18.23
CA GLY A 144 -7.14 -20.67 -18.26
C GLY A 144 -8.31 -20.71 -17.26
N GLU A 145 -8.47 -19.68 -16.42
CA GLU A 145 -9.67 -19.58 -15.57
C GLU A 145 -10.87 -19.08 -16.37
N ARG A 146 -12.06 -19.59 -16.01
CA ARG A 146 -13.33 -19.09 -16.57
C ARG A 146 -13.76 -17.82 -15.85
N LEU A 147 -14.15 -16.80 -16.62
CA LEU A 147 -14.52 -15.47 -16.15
C LEU A 147 -15.86 -15.03 -16.77
N ASP A 148 -16.92 -15.06 -15.96
CA ASP A 148 -18.15 -14.34 -16.30
C ASP A 148 -17.89 -12.83 -16.18
N VAL A 149 -17.82 -12.14 -17.32
CA VAL A 149 -17.55 -10.71 -17.40
C VAL A 149 -18.58 -9.89 -16.62
N GLY A 150 -19.86 -10.25 -16.68
CA GLY A 150 -20.93 -9.52 -16.00
C GLY A 150 -20.80 -9.62 -14.48
N ALA A 151 -20.60 -10.84 -13.96
CA ALA A 151 -20.37 -11.07 -12.55
C ALA A 151 -19.05 -10.42 -12.08
N PHE A 152 -18.01 -10.45 -12.91
CA PHE A 152 -16.72 -9.85 -12.58
C PHE A 152 -16.79 -8.32 -12.50
N ARG A 153 -17.53 -7.66 -13.40
CA ARG A 153 -17.80 -6.22 -13.32
C ARG A 153 -18.46 -5.84 -11.99
N ALA A 154 -19.50 -6.57 -11.57
CA ALA A 154 -20.16 -6.32 -10.29
C ALA A 154 -19.19 -6.49 -9.10
N ARG A 155 -18.27 -7.47 -9.16
CA ARG A 155 -17.22 -7.64 -8.14
C ARG A 155 -16.22 -6.49 -8.12
N LEU A 156 -15.82 -5.98 -9.30
CA LEU A 156 -14.94 -4.82 -9.43
C LEU A 156 -15.58 -3.55 -8.84
N GLU A 157 -16.85 -3.29 -9.17
CA GLU A 157 -17.61 -2.16 -8.63
C GLU A 157 -17.76 -2.25 -7.11
N ALA A 158 -18.09 -3.43 -6.58
CA ALA A 158 -18.14 -3.68 -5.14
C ALA A 158 -16.77 -3.54 -4.45
N ALA A 159 -15.66 -3.74 -5.18
CA ALA A 159 -14.29 -3.48 -4.73
C ALA A 159 -13.85 -2.02 -4.93
N GLY A 160 -14.72 -1.16 -5.47
CA GLY A 160 -14.53 0.27 -5.63
C GLY A 160 -13.86 0.71 -6.93
N TYR A 161 -13.73 -0.19 -7.91
CA TYR A 161 -13.19 0.14 -9.22
C TYR A 161 -14.21 0.93 -10.05
N ARG A 162 -13.71 1.82 -10.91
CA ARG A 162 -14.52 2.64 -11.82
C ARG A 162 -14.48 2.10 -13.23
N ALA A 163 -15.66 1.96 -13.85
CA ALA A 163 -15.76 1.68 -15.28
C ALA A 163 -15.43 2.93 -16.09
N VAL A 164 -14.46 2.83 -16.98
CA VAL A 164 -14.00 3.92 -17.86
C VAL A 164 -13.89 3.44 -19.31
N PRO A 165 -13.92 4.33 -20.31
CA PRO A 165 -13.70 3.96 -21.70
C PRO A 165 -12.27 3.46 -21.97
N GLU A 166 -11.30 4.03 -21.27
CA GLU A 166 -9.87 3.73 -21.37
C GLU A 166 -9.23 3.84 -20.00
N VAL A 167 -8.41 2.87 -19.64
CA VAL A 167 -7.77 2.76 -18.33
C VAL A 167 -6.47 3.57 -18.32
N GLY A 168 -6.36 4.52 -17.39
CA GLY A 168 -5.16 5.33 -17.18
C GLY A 168 -4.67 5.34 -15.73
N GLU A 169 -5.57 5.24 -14.76
CA GLU A 169 -5.25 5.35 -13.32
C GLU A 169 -5.56 4.07 -12.56
N HIS A 170 -4.92 3.92 -11.39
CA HIS A 170 -5.26 2.86 -10.43
C HIS A 170 -6.75 2.88 -10.05
N GLY A 171 -7.34 1.69 -9.93
CA GLY A 171 -8.74 1.53 -9.56
C GLY A 171 -9.70 1.73 -10.74
N GLU A 172 -9.21 1.68 -11.97
CA GLU A 172 -10.03 1.76 -13.19
C GLU A 172 -10.10 0.42 -13.90
N TYR A 173 -11.19 0.22 -14.64
CA TYR A 173 -11.33 -0.91 -15.57
C TYR A 173 -12.13 -0.50 -16.81
N ALA A 174 -11.87 -1.17 -17.94
CA ALA A 174 -12.60 -1.01 -19.19
C ALA A 174 -12.88 -2.38 -19.80
N VAL A 175 -14.00 -2.53 -20.49
CA VAL A 175 -14.37 -3.78 -21.15
C VAL A 175 -14.82 -3.51 -22.57
N ARG A 176 -14.17 -4.17 -23.53
CA ARG A 176 -14.32 -3.96 -24.97
C ARG A 176 -14.43 -5.32 -25.67
N GLY A 177 -15.66 -5.81 -25.80
CA GLY A 177 -15.91 -7.16 -26.34
C GLY A 177 -15.25 -8.21 -25.45
N ALA A 178 -14.30 -8.96 -26.03
CA ALA A 178 -13.55 -10.00 -25.33
C ALA A 178 -12.29 -9.48 -24.61
N VAL A 179 -12.06 -8.17 -24.57
CA VAL A 179 -10.91 -7.56 -23.90
C VAL A 179 -11.36 -6.86 -22.62
N LEU A 180 -10.67 -7.14 -21.52
CA LEU A 180 -10.88 -6.49 -20.23
C LEU A 180 -9.56 -5.88 -19.74
N ASP A 181 -9.53 -4.56 -19.69
CA ASP A 181 -8.39 -3.79 -19.18
C ASP A 181 -8.68 -3.35 -17.75
N LEU A 182 -7.66 -3.34 -16.91
CA LEU A 182 -7.80 -2.91 -15.53
C LEU A 182 -6.48 -2.49 -14.90
N PHE A 183 -6.53 -1.56 -13.96
CA PHE A 183 -5.35 -1.12 -13.22
C PHE A 183 -5.52 -1.41 -11.72
N PRO A 184 -4.99 -2.55 -11.23
CA PRO A 184 -5.19 -2.92 -9.84
C PRO A 184 -4.45 -1.99 -8.88
N ALA A 185 -5.05 -1.66 -7.75
CA ALA A 185 -4.33 -1.02 -6.66
C ALA A 185 -3.13 -1.88 -6.23
N GLY A 186 -1.98 -1.23 -6.01
CA GLY A 186 -0.70 -1.84 -5.68
C GLY A 186 0.05 -2.48 -6.85
N ALA A 187 -0.46 -2.40 -8.08
CA ALA A 187 0.26 -2.87 -9.27
C ALA A 187 1.16 -1.77 -9.85
N ALA A 188 2.30 -2.13 -10.43
CA ALA A 188 3.15 -1.15 -11.13
C ALA A 188 2.62 -0.77 -12.52
N HIS A 189 1.88 -1.68 -13.15
CA HIS A 189 1.35 -1.53 -14.51
C HIS A 189 -0.09 -2.07 -14.57
N PRO A 190 -0.94 -1.52 -15.47
CA PRO A 190 -2.25 -2.07 -15.74
C PRO A 190 -2.15 -3.37 -16.55
N TYR A 191 -3.21 -4.17 -16.53
CA TYR A 191 -3.31 -5.46 -17.19
C TYR A 191 -4.44 -5.49 -18.20
N ARG A 192 -4.18 -6.15 -19.33
CA ARG A 192 -5.12 -6.51 -20.37
C ARG A 192 -5.36 -8.01 -20.33
N LEU A 193 -6.62 -8.40 -20.18
CA LEU A 193 -7.07 -9.77 -20.25
C LEU A 193 -7.76 -9.97 -21.59
N ASP A 194 -7.23 -10.89 -22.40
CA ASP A 194 -7.84 -11.34 -23.63
C ASP A 194 -8.65 -12.61 -23.31
N LEU A 195 -9.96 -12.57 -23.58
CA LEU A 195 -10.88 -13.67 -23.35
C LEU A 195 -11.17 -14.42 -24.65
N PHE A 196 -11.31 -15.73 -24.56
CA PHE A 196 -11.89 -16.56 -25.60
C PHE A 196 -13.16 -17.21 -25.05
N ASP A 197 -14.32 -16.77 -25.55
CA ASP A 197 -15.62 -17.04 -24.93
C ASP A 197 -15.66 -16.58 -23.46
N ASP A 198 -15.68 -17.52 -22.50
CA ASP A 198 -15.64 -17.23 -21.08
C ASP A 198 -14.31 -17.64 -20.40
N GLU A 199 -13.25 -17.92 -21.16
CA GLU A 199 -11.94 -18.31 -20.63
C GLU A 199 -10.89 -17.21 -20.81
N ILE A 200 -10.04 -16.99 -19.79
CA ILE A 200 -8.90 -16.08 -19.88
C ILE A 200 -7.80 -16.73 -20.74
N GLU A 201 -7.70 -16.34 -22.00
CA GLU A 201 -6.69 -16.85 -22.94
C GLU A 201 -5.31 -16.27 -22.63
N SER A 202 -5.21 -14.97 -22.34
CA SER A 202 -3.93 -14.38 -21.95
C SER A 202 -4.08 -13.14 -21.07
N ILE A 203 -3.07 -12.93 -20.21
CA ILE A 203 -2.94 -11.73 -19.38
C ILE A 203 -1.65 -11.03 -19.77
N ARG A 204 -1.71 -9.72 -20.00
CA ARG A 204 -0.57 -8.91 -20.40
C ARG A 204 -0.52 -7.62 -19.60
N THR A 205 0.66 -7.15 -19.24
CA THR A 205 0.83 -5.75 -18.86
C THR A 205 0.69 -4.85 -20.08
N PHE A 206 0.27 -3.60 -19.90
CA PHE A 206 0.30 -2.61 -20.97
C PHE A 206 0.73 -1.24 -20.45
N ASP A 207 1.18 -0.39 -21.35
CA ASP A 207 1.55 0.99 -21.05
C ASP A 207 0.28 1.88 -21.10
N PRO A 208 -0.10 2.57 -20.00
CA PRO A 208 -1.35 3.34 -19.92
C PRO A 208 -1.38 4.55 -20.85
N GLU A 209 -0.24 5.09 -21.28
CA GLU A 209 -0.19 6.26 -22.17
C GLU A 209 -0.33 5.85 -23.64
N THR A 210 0.33 4.76 -24.04
CA THR A 210 0.35 4.28 -25.42
C THR A 210 -0.70 3.22 -25.73
N GLN A 211 -1.31 2.64 -24.68
CA GLN A 211 -2.29 1.54 -24.76
C GLN A 211 -1.75 0.25 -25.40
N ARG A 212 -0.42 0.10 -25.44
CA ARG A 212 0.27 -1.05 -26.04
C ARG A 212 0.65 -2.09 -25.00
N SER A 213 0.32 -3.35 -25.28
CA SER A 213 0.74 -4.47 -24.44
C SER A 213 2.26 -4.65 -24.46
N VAL A 214 2.81 -5.05 -23.31
CA VAL A 214 4.25 -5.18 -23.08
C VAL A 214 4.61 -6.65 -22.77
N GLU A 215 4.38 -7.11 -21.55
CA GLU A 215 4.82 -8.44 -21.08
C GLU A 215 3.62 -9.36 -20.83
N ARG A 216 3.80 -10.67 -21.02
CA ARG A 216 2.80 -11.68 -20.62
C ARG A 216 3.03 -12.11 -19.18
N VAL A 217 1.93 -12.34 -18.45
CA VAL A 217 1.95 -12.87 -17.08
C VAL A 217 0.94 -14.01 -16.95
N GLU A 218 1.19 -14.93 -16.03
CA GLU A 218 0.32 -16.10 -15.80
C GLU A 218 -0.88 -15.79 -14.89
N ALA A 219 -0.74 -14.80 -14.01
CA ALA A 219 -1.76 -14.43 -13.05
C ALA A 219 -1.63 -12.97 -12.62
N VAL A 220 -2.75 -12.41 -12.15
CA VAL A 220 -2.81 -11.08 -11.53
C VAL A 220 -3.58 -11.16 -10.22
N ARG A 221 -3.10 -10.40 -9.22
CA ARG A 221 -3.77 -10.18 -7.95
C ARG A 221 -4.32 -8.77 -7.91
N LEU A 222 -5.60 -8.63 -7.55
CA LEU A 222 -6.30 -7.37 -7.48
C LEU A 222 -6.60 -7.01 -6.03
N LEU A 223 -6.04 -5.91 -5.55
CA LEU A 223 -6.46 -5.30 -4.28
C LEU A 223 -7.76 -4.51 -4.50
N PRO A 224 -8.55 -4.20 -3.46
CA PRO A 224 -9.63 -3.22 -3.60
C PRO A 224 -9.08 -1.87 -4.10
N ALA A 225 -9.92 -1.05 -4.74
CA ALA A 225 -9.52 0.26 -5.23
C ALA A 225 -9.70 1.38 -4.18
N ARG A 226 -10.32 1.05 -3.03
CA ARG A 226 -10.61 1.99 -1.94
C ARG A 226 -10.21 1.38 -0.60
N GLU A 227 -10.02 2.22 0.41
CA GLU A 227 -9.78 1.82 1.80
C GLU A 227 -11.11 1.58 2.57
N PHE A 228 -12.23 1.42 1.88
CA PHE A 228 -13.55 1.14 2.45
C PHE A 228 -14.48 0.47 1.42
N PRO A 229 -15.42 -0.39 1.87
CA PRO A 229 -16.32 -1.11 0.96
C PRO A 229 -17.38 -0.20 0.34
N LEU A 230 -17.82 -0.56 -0.88
CA LEU A 230 -18.86 0.13 -1.65
C LEU A 230 -20.00 -0.79 -2.13
N ASP A 231 -20.08 -2.01 -1.60
CA ASP A 231 -21.22 -2.90 -1.83
C ASP A 231 -22.51 -2.41 -1.13
N GLU A 232 -23.62 -3.05 -1.47
CA GLU A 232 -24.95 -2.71 -0.95
C GLU A 232 -25.02 -2.75 0.58
N GLU A 233 -24.38 -3.73 1.22
CA GLU A 233 -24.35 -3.86 2.68
C GLU A 233 -23.61 -2.68 3.32
N ALA A 234 -22.44 -2.31 2.79
CA ALA A 234 -21.65 -1.18 3.23
C ALA A 234 -22.40 0.15 3.05
N ILE A 235 -23.07 0.34 1.91
CA ILE A 235 -23.88 1.53 1.64
C ILE A 235 -25.05 1.62 2.63
N ALA A 236 -25.74 0.51 2.90
CA ALA A 236 -26.82 0.47 3.88
C ALA A 236 -26.31 0.76 5.31
N ALA A 237 -25.15 0.19 5.68
CA ALA A 237 -24.51 0.43 6.97
C ALA A 237 -24.08 1.89 7.13
N PHE A 238 -23.54 2.50 6.07
CA PHE A 238 -23.20 3.92 6.05
C PHE A 238 -24.46 4.79 6.27
N ARG A 239 -25.52 4.58 5.48
CA ARG A 239 -26.78 5.34 5.61
C ARG A 239 -27.41 5.24 6.99
N ARG A 240 -27.31 4.07 7.65
CA ARG A 240 -27.79 3.87 9.02
C ARG A 240 -26.95 4.67 10.02
N ARG A 241 -25.63 4.44 10.04
CA ARG A 241 -24.69 5.12 10.95
C ARG A 241 -24.68 6.64 10.77
N PHE A 242 -24.82 7.10 9.52
CA PHE A 242 -24.88 8.52 9.20
C PHE A 242 -26.10 9.17 9.87
N ARG A 243 -27.30 8.60 9.70
CA ARG A 243 -28.53 9.11 10.34
C ARG A 243 -28.51 9.04 11.86
N GLU A 244 -27.87 8.01 12.43
CA GLU A 244 -27.70 7.88 13.89
C GLU A 244 -26.74 8.94 14.47
N ARG A 245 -25.75 9.37 13.70
CA ARG A 245 -24.67 10.25 14.17
C ARG A 245 -24.91 11.72 13.88
N PHE A 246 -25.41 12.00 12.68
CA PHE A 246 -25.71 13.33 12.17
C PHE A 246 -27.23 13.36 11.96
N GLU A 247 -27.96 13.78 12.98
CA GLU A 247 -29.40 13.97 12.89
C GLU A 247 -29.74 14.80 11.64
N GLY A 248 -30.84 14.43 10.97
CA GLY A 248 -31.45 15.22 9.91
C GLY A 248 -32.23 16.40 10.49
#